data_AF-A0A2D4PG86-F1
#
_entry.id   AF-A0A2D4PG86-F1
#
_cell.length_a   1.000
_cell.length_b   1.000
_cell.length_c   1.000
_cell.angle_alpha   90.00
_cell.angle_beta   90.00
_cell.angle_gamma   90.00
#
_symmetry.space_group_name_H-M   'P 1'
#
loop_
_entity.id
_entity.type
_entity.pdbx_description
1 polymer ?
#
loop_
_entity_poly.entity_id
_entity_poly.type
_entity_poly.pdbx_seq_one_letter_code
_entity_poly.pdbx_strand_id
1 'polypeptide(L)'
;SRQDLNIEEQEEIVKNLKRAKQNFFEHANKPGRWLSFKLKKEREKRTIQQLQDEKGIYQFDLERKKQIIHQYFQGLYKKEEIEEEHIRNYLGKEQPPIITEELKE
;
A
#
# COMPACT_ATOMS: atom_id res chain seq x y z
N SER A 1 -22.02 -4.97 64.84
CA SER A 1 -20.98 -4.14 65.48
C SER A 1 -20.23 -3.33 64.45
N ARG A 2 -19.58 -2.21 64.82
CA ARG A 2 -18.74 -1.40 63.90
C ARG A 2 -17.72 -2.23 63.10
N GLN A 3 -17.30 -3.38 63.66
CA GLN A 3 -16.39 -4.33 63.02
C GLN A 3 -17.01 -5.06 61.82
N ASP A 4 -18.30 -5.42 61.87
CA ASP A 4 -18.96 -6.14 60.77
C ASP A 4 -19.13 -5.23 59.54
N LEU A 5 -19.49 -3.95 59.77
CA LEU A 5 -19.56 -2.93 58.72
C LEU A 5 -18.19 -2.68 58.06
N ASN A 6 -17.11 -2.69 58.84
CA ASN A 6 -15.74 -2.51 58.34
C ASN A 6 -15.26 -3.72 57.52
N ILE A 7 -15.68 -4.94 57.87
CA ILE A 7 -15.37 -6.15 57.10
C ILE A 7 -16.11 -6.11 55.76
N GLU A 8 -17.38 -5.73 55.76
CA GLU A 8 -18.21 -5.65 54.55
C GLU A 8 -17.68 -4.58 53.57
N GLU A 9 -17.24 -3.42 54.08
CA GLU A 9 -16.55 -2.39 53.28
C GLU A 9 -15.23 -2.90 52.67
N GLN A 10 -14.44 -3.67 53.44
CA GLN A 10 -13.19 -4.26 52.94
C GLN A 10 -13.45 -5.30 51.83
N GLU A 11 -14.48 -6.14 51.98
CA GLU A 11 -14.87 -7.11 50.96
C GLU A 11 -15.34 -6.42 49.67
N GLU A 12 -16.09 -5.32 49.78
CA GLU A 12 -16.54 -4.55 48.63
C GLU A 12 -15.36 -3.90 47.88
N ILE A 13 -14.40 -3.33 48.61
CA ILE A 13 -13.17 -2.77 48.04
C ILE A 13 -12.38 -3.84 47.29
N VAL A 14 -12.20 -5.04 47.86
CA VAL A 14 -11.49 -6.15 47.21
C VAL A 14 -12.21 -6.60 45.93
N LYS A 15 -13.54 -6.68 45.97
CA LYS A 15 -14.37 -7.04 44.81
C LYS A 15 -14.26 -6.01 43.70
N ASN A 16 -14.28 -4.72 44.04
CA ASN A 16 -14.12 -3.63 43.10
C ASN A 16 -12.70 -3.59 42.51
N LEU A 17 -11.67 -3.84 43.31
CA LEU A 17 -10.29 -3.96 42.86
C LEU A 17 -10.12 -5.11 41.85
N LYS A 18 -10.74 -6.26 42.12
CA LYS A 18 -10.72 -7.42 41.22
C LYS A 18 -11.42 -7.12 39.89
N ARG A 19 -12.58 -6.46 39.92
CA ARG A 19 -13.30 -6.00 38.72
C ARG A 19 -12.49 -5.00 37.90
N ALA A 20 -11.89 -4.00 38.56
CA ALA A 20 -11.05 -3.01 37.90
C ALA A 20 -9.84 -3.65 37.23
N LYS A 21 -9.19 -4.62 37.89
CA LYS A 21 -8.07 -5.38 37.32
C LYS A 21 -8.52 -6.19 36.11
N GLN A 22 -9.65 -6.89 36.19
CA GLN A 22 -10.20 -7.67 35.07
C GLN A 22 -10.54 -6.76 33.88
N ASN A 23 -11.23 -5.64 34.11
CA ASN A 23 -11.54 -4.66 33.09
C ASN A 23 -10.27 -4.10 32.45
N PHE A 24 -9.24 -3.80 33.25
CA PHE A 24 -7.95 -3.38 32.74
C PHE A 24 -7.33 -4.47 31.85
N PHE A 25 -7.27 -5.73 32.26
CA PHE A 25 -6.71 -6.80 31.41
C PHE A 25 -7.51 -7.01 30.12
N GLU A 26 -8.85 -6.99 30.19
CA GLU A 26 -9.71 -7.16 29.03
C GLU A 26 -9.59 -5.99 28.04
N HIS A 27 -9.37 -4.75 28.53
CA HIS A 27 -9.38 -3.54 27.72
C HIS A 27 -8.00 -2.92 27.43
N ALA A 28 -6.94 -3.26 28.18
CA ALA A 28 -5.63 -2.60 28.12
C ALA A 28 -4.99 -2.67 26.73
N ASN A 29 -5.29 -3.70 25.95
CA ASN A 29 -4.69 -3.91 24.63
C ASN A 29 -5.63 -3.61 23.45
N LYS A 30 -6.84 -3.08 23.70
CA LYS A 30 -7.77 -2.68 22.63
C LYS A 30 -7.23 -1.53 21.76
N PRO A 31 -6.70 -0.42 22.33
CA PRO A 31 -6.14 0.65 21.50
C PRO A 31 -4.87 0.21 20.75
N GLY A 32 -4.03 -0.61 21.38
CA GLY A 32 -2.85 -1.20 20.74
C GLY A 32 -3.22 -2.10 19.56
N ARG A 33 -4.17 -3.02 19.74
CA ARG A 33 -4.71 -3.86 18.66
C ARG A 33 -5.31 -3.04 17.52
N TRP A 34 -6.08 -2.00 17.85
CA TRP A 34 -6.67 -1.13 16.84
C TRP A 34 -5.60 -0.36 16.06
N LEU A 35 -4.57 0.14 16.75
CA LEU A 35 -3.42 0.79 16.11
C LEU A 35 -2.67 -0.19 15.19
N SER A 36 -2.36 -1.40 15.65
CA SER A 36 -1.71 -2.42 14.82
C SER A 36 -2.54 -2.77 13.58
N PHE A 37 -3.85 -2.90 13.71
CA PHE A 37 -4.75 -3.14 12.59
C PHE A 37 -4.75 -1.98 11.59
N LYS A 38 -4.81 -0.73 12.09
CA LYS A 38 -4.75 0.47 11.25
C LYS A 38 -3.42 0.56 10.51
N LEU A 39 -2.29 0.31 11.19
CA LEU A 39 -0.96 0.29 10.59
C LEU A 39 -0.81 -0.82 9.54
N LYS A 40 -1.36 -2.02 9.80
CA LYS A 40 -1.37 -3.13 8.84
C LYS A 40 -2.12 -2.73 7.57
N LYS A 41 -3.33 -2.17 7.69
CA LYS A 41 -4.11 -1.67 6.55
C LYS A 41 -3.38 -0.58 5.76
N GLU A 42 -2.75 0.38 6.45
CA GLU A 42 -2.00 1.45 5.79
C GLU A 42 -0.76 0.92 5.05
N ARG A 43 -0.06 -0.07 5.60
CA ARG A 43 1.06 -0.75 4.92
C ARG A 43 0.59 -1.54 3.71
N GLU A 44 -0.52 -2.26 3.85
CA GLU A 44 -1.13 -3.06 2.77
C GLU A 44 -1.55 -2.20 1.58
N LYS A 45 -2.13 -1.01 1.81
CA LYS A 45 -2.48 -0.06 0.74
C LYS A 45 -1.28 0.48 -0.04
N ARG A 46 -0.14 0.64 0.63
CA ARG A 46 1.10 1.19 0.04
C ARG A 46 1.96 0.13 -0.64
N THR A 47 1.67 -1.15 -0.42
CA THR A 47 2.51 -2.25 -0.88
C THR A 47 1.81 -3.02 -1.99
N ILE A 48 2.54 -3.32 -3.06
CA ILE A 48 2.04 -4.14 -4.17
C ILE A 48 1.96 -5.60 -3.71
N GLN A 49 0.74 -6.05 -3.40
CA GLN A 49 0.48 -7.41 -2.88
C GLN A 49 0.47 -8.49 -3.95
N GLN A 50 0.10 -8.15 -5.19
CA GLN A 50 0.10 -9.07 -6.31
C GLN A 50 0.35 -8.30 -7.61
N LEU A 51 0.95 -8.97 -8.59
CA LEU A 51 1.08 -8.46 -9.95
C LEU A 51 0.52 -9.49 -10.93
N GLN A 52 -0.08 -9.00 -12.00
CA GLN A 52 -0.53 -9.84 -13.09
C GLN A 52 0.63 -10.05 -14.07
N ASP A 53 0.88 -11.30 -14.42
CA ASP A 53 1.87 -11.68 -15.44
C ASP A 53 1.31 -11.42 -16.86
N GLU A 54 2.16 -11.48 -17.88
CA GLU A 54 1.78 -11.27 -19.30
C GLU A 54 0.67 -12.23 -19.77
N LYS A 55 0.58 -13.40 -19.13
CA LYS A 55 -0.44 -14.43 -19.39
C LYS A 55 -1.76 -14.20 -18.62
N GLY A 56 -1.87 -13.09 -17.90
CA GLY A 56 -3.05 -12.74 -17.11
C GLY A 56 -3.14 -13.41 -15.73
N ILE A 57 -2.11 -14.15 -15.30
CA ILE A 57 -2.10 -14.90 -14.03
C ILE A 57 -1.56 -14.02 -12.90
N TYR A 58 -2.25 -13.98 -11.75
CA TYR A 58 -1.81 -13.23 -10.58
C TYR A 58 -0.69 -13.96 -9.82
N GLN A 59 0.39 -13.24 -9.56
CA GLN A 59 1.56 -13.72 -8.83
C GLN A 59 1.73 -12.93 -7.53
N PHE A 60 1.88 -13.67 -6.44
CA PHE A 60 2.03 -13.12 -5.09
C PHE A 60 3.48 -13.12 -4.61
N ASP A 61 4.30 -13.99 -5.20
CA ASP A 61 5.70 -14.16 -4.83
C ASP A 61 6.56 -12.95 -5.23
N LEU A 62 7.52 -12.62 -4.37
CA LEU A 62 8.35 -11.42 -4.51
C LEU A 62 9.31 -11.54 -5.69
N GLU A 63 9.93 -12.70 -5.89
CA GLU A 63 10.87 -12.92 -6.99
C GLU A 63 10.14 -12.82 -8.33
N ARG A 64 8.97 -13.47 -8.41
CA ARG A 64 8.14 -13.41 -9.61
C ARG A 64 7.65 -11.99 -9.93
N LYS A 65 7.26 -11.21 -8.92
CA LYS A 65 6.91 -9.79 -9.09
C LYS A 65 8.07 -8.97 -9.66
N LYS A 66 9.28 -9.14 -9.12
CA LYS A 66 10.48 -8.43 -9.62
C LYS A 66 10.74 -8.76 -11.08
N GLN A 67 10.57 -10.04 -11.46
CA GLN A 67 10.75 -10.48 -12.83
C GLN A 67 9.71 -9.85 -13.78
N ILE A 68 8.44 -9.83 -13.39
CA ILE A 68 7.35 -9.18 -14.17
C ILE A 68 7.65 -7.69 -14.37
N ILE A 69 8.00 -6.98 -13.29
CA ILE A 69 8.36 -5.56 -13.36
C ILE A 69 9.55 -5.36 -14.30
N HIS A 70 10.59 -6.18 -14.15
CA HIS A 70 11.79 -6.08 -14.98
C HIS A 70 11.48 -6.28 -16.46
N GLN A 71 10.71 -7.33 -16.81
CA GLN A 71 10.31 -7.61 -18.19
C GLN A 71 9.49 -6.48 -18.80
N TYR A 72 8.52 -5.96 -18.04
CA TYR A 72 7.68 -4.84 -18.46
C TYR A 72 8.52 -3.59 -18.80
N PHE A 73 9.39 -3.17 -17.87
CA PHE A 73 10.24 -1.99 -18.12
C PHE A 73 11.30 -2.25 -19.19
N GLN A 74 11.82 -3.46 -19.29
CA GLN A 74 12.73 -3.83 -20.37
C GLN A 74 12.05 -3.65 -21.73
N GLY A 75 10.76 -3.99 -21.86
CA GLY A 75 9.96 -3.72 -23.06
C GLY A 75 9.85 -2.23 -23.38
N LEU A 76 9.53 -1.41 -22.38
CA LEU A 76 9.37 0.05 -22.53
C LEU A 76 10.64 0.77 -22.97
N TYR A 77 11.79 0.29 -22.52
CA TYR A 77 13.09 0.90 -22.81
C TYR A 77 13.87 0.19 -23.92
N LYS A 78 13.27 -0.80 -24.60
CA LYS A 78 13.84 -1.28 -25.86
C LYS A 78 13.80 -0.11 -26.84
N LYS A 79 14.98 0.38 -27.22
CA LYS A 79 15.10 1.28 -28.37
C LYS A 79 14.57 0.50 -29.57
N GLU A 80 13.54 1.02 -30.21
CA GLU A 80 13.23 0.60 -31.57
C GLU A 80 14.46 0.95 -32.41
N GLU A 81 15.10 -0.07 -32.99
CA GLU A 81 16.08 0.13 -34.06
C GLU A 81 15.29 0.57 -35.29
N ILE A 82 14.85 1.83 -35.28
CA ILE A 82 14.18 2.43 -36.42
C ILE A 82 15.28 2.72 -37.44
N GLU A 83 15.21 2.01 -38.56
CA GLU A 83 16.08 2.23 -39.70
C GLU A 83 15.96 3.70 -40.17
N GLU A 84 17.07 4.38 -40.43
CA GLU A 84 17.06 5.78 -40.86
C GLU A 84 16.19 6.01 -42.11
N GLU A 85 16.05 4.99 -42.95
CA GLU A 85 15.20 5.00 -44.14
C GLU A 85 13.70 5.13 -43.79
N HIS A 86 13.25 4.50 -42.70
CA HIS A 86 11.88 4.63 -42.21
C HIS A 86 11.60 6.06 -41.73
N ILE A 87 12.55 6.67 -41.03
CA ILE A 87 12.46 8.06 -40.56
C ILE A 87 12.37 9.01 -41.77
N ARG A 88 13.24 8.83 -42.77
CA ARG A 88 13.24 9.64 -44.00
C ARG A 88 11.94 9.48 -44.80
N ASN A 89 11.43 8.26 -44.92
CA ASN A 89 10.15 8.01 -45.60
C ASN A 89 8.96 8.62 -44.85
N TYR A 90 8.98 8.63 -43.52
CA TYR A 90 7.94 9.26 -42.72
C TYR A 90 7.97 10.80 -42.89
N LEU A 91 9.14 11.42 -42.72
CA LEU A 91 9.35 12.86 -42.89
C LEU A 91 9.16 13.35 -44.34
N GLY A 92 9.29 12.47 -45.33
CA GLY A 92 9.01 12.81 -46.73
C GLY A 92 7.52 12.73 -47.10
N LYS A 93 6.74 11.92 -46.39
CA LYS A 93 5.29 11.74 -46.61
C LYS A 93 4.47 12.81 -45.92
N GLU A 94 4.84 13.18 -44.70
CA GLU A 94 4.31 14.37 -44.07
C GLU A 94 5.17 15.54 -44.55
N GLN A 95 4.62 16.42 -45.39
CA GLN A 95 5.15 17.78 -45.49
C GLN A 95 4.53 18.56 -44.33
N PRO A 96 5.15 18.60 -43.13
CA PRO A 96 4.62 19.44 -42.07
C PRO A 96 4.57 20.88 -42.60
N PRO A 97 3.50 21.64 -42.31
CA PRO A 97 3.45 23.04 -42.66
C PRO A 97 4.70 23.70 -42.07
N ILE A 98 5.54 24.24 -42.96
CA ILE A 98 6.71 25.00 -42.55
C ILE A 98 6.17 26.22 -41.83
N ILE A 99 6.33 26.28 -40.51
CA ILE A 99 5.99 27.46 -39.74
C ILE A 99 7.07 28.50 -40.07
N THR A 100 6.79 29.35 -41.05
CA THR A 100 7.58 30.54 -41.34
C THR A 100 7.46 31.52 -40.17
N GLU A 101 8.50 32.31 -39.92
CA GLU A 101 8.58 33.26 -38.80
C GLU A 101 7.45 34.31 -38.80
N GLU A 102 6.71 34.42 -39.90
CA GLU A 102 5.51 35.23 -40.08
C GLU A 102 4.30 34.76 -39.25
N LEU A 103 4.31 33.53 -38.72
CA LEU A 103 3.25 32.98 -37.86
C LEU A 103 3.53 33.15 -36.35
N LYS A 104 4.58 33.89 -35.98
CA LYS A 104 4.93 34.22 -34.58
C LYS A 104 4.37 35.59 -34.12
N GLU A 105 3.14 35.94 -34.54
CA GLU A 105 2.41 37.07 -33.94
C GLU A 105 1.76 36.71 -32.60
#